data_AF-A0A660XRR3-F1
#
_entry.id   AF-A0A660XRR3-F1
#
_cell.length_a   1.000
_cell.length_b   1.000
_cell.length_c   1.000
_cell.angle_alpha   90.00
_cell.angle_beta   90.00
_cell.angle_gamma   90.00
#
_symmetry.space_group_name_H-M   'P 1'
#
loop_
_entity.id
_entity.type
_entity.pdbx_description
1 polymer ?
#
loop_
_entity_poly.entity_id
_entity_poly.type
_entity_poly.pdbx_seq_one_letter_code
_entity_poly.pdbx_strand_id
1 'polypeptide(L)'
;MKKVKMIMILILISLLVFSCFQEEDSDFPYDVTAFFSQDSVSAEENIIIFIRTDNSFSNCNYGIIYDSSVNNREISIEFTGIYIPEIVLPACGPASAYVGLQLTDRTGTYNIRFENQGIENTAELVFNDEMCILETVNTTNVTVLKDTLYLK
;
A
#
# COMPACT_ATOMS: atom_id res chain seq x y z
N MET A 1 -6.08 -51.14 6.18
CA MET A 1 -6.17 -49.90 7.00
C MET A 1 -5.15 -48.81 6.66
N LYS A 2 -3.86 -49.10 6.41
CA LYS A 2 -2.85 -48.05 6.09
C LYS A 2 -3.16 -47.25 4.80
N LYS A 3 -3.60 -47.93 3.72
CA LYS A 3 -3.93 -47.28 2.43
C LYS A 3 -5.12 -46.31 2.53
N VAL A 4 -6.14 -46.66 3.32
CA VAL A 4 -7.33 -45.82 3.53
C VAL A 4 -6.98 -44.55 4.31
N LYS A 5 -6.13 -44.64 5.35
CA LYS A 5 -5.63 -43.46 6.08
C LYS A 5 -4.79 -42.54 5.18
N MET A 6 -3.96 -43.10 4.30
CA MET A 6 -3.13 -42.32 3.37
C MET A 6 -3.99 -41.56 2.34
N ILE A 7 -5.02 -42.21 1.79
CA ILE A 7 -5.98 -41.56 0.88
C ILE A 7 -6.74 -40.44 1.60
N MET A 8 -7.16 -40.66 2.85
CA MET A 8 -7.87 -39.65 3.63
C MET A 8 -7.02 -38.41 3.89
N ILE A 9 -5.72 -38.59 4.17
CA ILE A 9 -4.77 -37.49 4.36
C ILE A 9 -4.58 -36.71 3.06
N LEU A 10 -4.46 -37.39 1.91
CA LEU A 10 -4.35 -36.75 0.59
C LEU A 10 -5.59 -35.93 0.24
N ILE A 11 -6.78 -36.43 0.55
CA ILE A 11 -8.04 -35.68 0.35
C ILE A 11 -8.11 -34.48 1.29
N LEU A 12 -7.69 -34.62 2.55
CA LEU A 12 -7.68 -33.50 3.50
C LEU A 12 -6.71 -32.39 3.06
N ILE A 13 -5.52 -32.76 2.58
CA ILE A 13 -4.55 -31.81 2.03
C ILE A 13 -5.13 -31.14 0.79
N SER A 14 -5.73 -31.91 -0.14
CA SER A 14 -6.40 -31.38 -1.34
C SER A 14 -7.50 -30.37 -1.03
N LEU A 15 -8.30 -30.61 0.02
CA LEU A 15 -9.37 -29.70 0.43
C LEU A 15 -8.81 -28.42 1.06
N LEU A 16 -7.69 -28.51 1.80
CA LEU A 16 -7.01 -27.34 2.38
C LEU A 16 -6.37 -26.44 1.32
N VAL A 17 -5.84 -27.01 0.22
CA VAL A 17 -5.35 -26.17 -0.91
C VAL A 17 -6.51 -25.53 -1.66
N PHE A 18 -7.64 -26.20 -1.85
CA PHE A 18 -8.79 -25.65 -2.59
C PHE A 18 -9.52 -24.52 -1.84
N SER A 19 -9.58 -24.54 -0.51
CA SER A 19 -10.17 -23.45 0.28
C SER A 19 -9.36 -22.14 0.22
N CYS A 20 -8.15 -22.19 -0.32
CA CYS A 20 -7.27 -21.02 -0.50
C CYS A 20 -7.34 -20.45 -1.93
N PHE A 21 -8.32 -20.86 -2.74
CA PHE A 21 -8.52 -20.33 -4.11
C PHE A 21 -9.92 -19.74 -4.23
N GLN A 22 -10.30 -18.86 -3.30
CA GLN A 22 -11.45 -18.00 -3.53
C GLN A 22 -11.00 -16.91 -4.52
N GLU A 23 -11.70 -16.79 -5.64
CA GLU A 23 -11.61 -15.61 -6.50
C GLU A 23 -12.03 -14.41 -5.64
N GLU A 24 -11.05 -13.61 -5.23
CA GLU A 24 -11.32 -12.31 -4.64
C GLU A 24 -11.65 -11.38 -5.82
N ASP A 25 -12.84 -10.78 -5.78
CA ASP A 25 -13.26 -9.79 -6.76
C ASP A 25 -12.17 -8.72 -6.86
N SER A 26 -11.55 -8.61 -8.05
CA SER A 26 -10.50 -7.63 -8.35
C SER A 26 -11.05 -6.22 -8.51
N ASP A 27 -12.34 -6.01 -8.24
CA ASP A 27 -12.99 -4.72 -8.39
C ASP A 27 -12.51 -3.80 -7.27
N PHE A 28 -11.56 -2.94 -7.66
CA PHE A 28 -11.30 -1.73 -6.94
C PHE A 28 -12.64 -0.96 -6.86
N PRO A 29 -13.13 -0.67 -5.65
CA PRO A 29 -12.22 0.00 -4.75
C PRO A 29 -12.21 -0.37 -3.25
N TYR A 30 -11.05 -0.12 -2.63
CA TYR A 30 -10.78 -0.36 -1.21
C TYR A 30 -10.36 0.93 -0.49
N ASP A 31 -10.66 1.02 0.80
CA ASP A 31 -10.06 2.03 1.68
C ASP A 31 -8.58 1.71 1.89
N VAL A 32 -7.75 2.76 1.93
CA VAL A 32 -6.30 2.63 2.05
C VAL A 32 -5.76 3.47 3.19
N THR A 33 -4.67 3.02 3.79
CA THR A 33 -3.90 3.74 4.80
C THR A 33 -2.52 4.12 4.26
N ALA A 34 -2.11 5.39 4.44
CA ALA A 34 -0.83 5.94 4.02
C ALA A 34 0.00 6.46 5.21
N PHE A 35 1.30 6.16 5.22
CA PHE A 35 2.27 6.59 6.25
C PHE A 35 3.72 6.55 5.74
N PHE A 36 4.69 7.09 6.47
CA PHE A 36 6.09 7.00 6.03
C PHE A 36 6.61 5.57 6.11
N SER A 37 7.48 5.22 5.16
CA SER A 37 8.31 4.02 5.29
C SER A 37 9.77 4.38 5.19
N GLN A 38 10.55 3.83 6.12
CA GLN A 38 11.99 3.96 6.10
C GLN A 38 12.56 2.84 5.22
N ASP A 39 12.98 3.19 4.02
CA ASP A 39 13.74 2.25 3.19
C ASP A 39 15.15 2.12 3.79
N SER A 40 15.44 0.92 4.29
CA SER A 40 16.74 0.58 4.88
C SER A 40 17.78 0.20 3.83
N VAL A 41 17.39 0.15 2.55
CA VAL A 41 18.23 -0.31 1.43
C VAL A 41 18.66 0.85 0.53
N SER A 42 17.88 1.92 0.44
CA SER A 42 18.23 3.12 -0.33
C SER A 42 19.24 4.00 0.43
N ALA A 43 20.44 4.16 -0.14
CA ALA A 43 21.42 5.16 0.31
C ALA A 43 20.99 6.59 -0.02
N GLU A 44 19.99 6.74 -0.88
CA GLU A 44 19.37 8.03 -1.18
C GLU A 44 18.26 8.29 -0.17
N GLU A 45 18.25 9.49 0.42
CA GLU A 45 17.27 9.97 1.39
C GLU A 45 15.89 10.23 0.76
N ASN A 46 15.42 9.34 -0.11
CA ASN A 46 14.14 9.49 -0.79
C ASN A 46 13.01 9.35 0.24
N ILE A 47 12.06 10.28 0.20
CA ILE A 47 10.90 10.25 1.09
C ILE A 47 9.90 9.27 0.48
N ILE A 48 9.56 8.22 1.21
CA ILE A 48 8.66 7.18 0.73
C ILE A 48 7.38 7.19 1.55
N ILE A 49 6.26 7.29 0.85
CA ILE A 49 4.94 7.04 1.42
C ILE A 49 4.60 5.58 1.14
N PHE A 50 4.48 4.79 2.20
CA PHE A 50 3.94 3.44 2.10
C PHE A 50 2.43 3.48 2.24
N ILE A 51 1.78 2.73 1.35
CA ILE A 51 0.34 2.70 1.22
C ILE A 51 -0.09 1.25 1.27
N ARG A 52 -1.16 0.97 2.00
CA ARG A 52 -1.76 -0.37 2.07
C ARG A 52 -3.27 -0.30 2.10
N THR A 53 -3.94 -1.33 1.60
CA THR A 53 -5.38 -1.50 1.81
C THR A 53 -5.67 -1.81 3.28
N ASP A 54 -6.84 -1.40 3.75
CA ASP A 54 -7.31 -1.77 5.09
C ASP A 54 -7.75 -3.24 5.13
N ASN A 55 -8.20 -3.77 3.99
CA ASN A 55 -8.49 -5.18 3.80
C ASN A 55 -7.22 -6.00 3.62
N SER A 56 -7.25 -7.22 4.16
CA SER A 56 -6.25 -8.26 3.89
C SER A 56 -6.81 -9.27 2.88
N PHE A 57 -5.94 -9.71 2.00
CA PHE A 57 -6.23 -10.69 0.97
C PHE A 57 -5.65 -12.04 1.36
N SER A 58 -6.39 -13.09 1.07
CA SER A 58 -6.12 -14.44 1.58
C SER A 58 -4.98 -15.15 0.84
N ASN A 59 -4.74 -14.75 -0.40
CA ASN A 59 -4.03 -15.61 -1.34
C ASN A 59 -2.72 -15.02 -1.89
N CYS A 60 -2.49 -13.71 -1.78
CA CYS A 60 -1.27 -13.11 -2.31
C CYS A 60 -0.88 -11.79 -1.63
N ASN A 61 0.40 -11.44 -1.75
CA ASN A 61 0.88 -10.07 -1.57
C ASN A 61 0.53 -9.26 -2.82
N TYR A 62 -0.71 -8.78 -2.93
CA TYR A 62 -1.09 -7.93 -4.06
C TYR A 62 -0.38 -6.57 -4.02
N GLY A 63 -0.18 -5.99 -5.20
CA GLY A 63 0.34 -4.62 -5.33
C GLY A 63 -0.80 -3.64 -5.49
N ILE A 64 -0.69 -2.42 -4.96
CA ILE A 64 -1.56 -1.32 -5.38
C ILE A 64 -0.97 -0.71 -6.65
N ILE A 65 -1.78 -0.60 -7.71
CA ILE A 65 -1.44 0.14 -8.92
C ILE A 65 -1.79 1.60 -8.67
N TYR A 66 -0.84 2.48 -8.91
CA TYR A 66 -1.02 3.91 -8.72
C TYR A 66 -0.26 4.70 -9.78
N ASP A 67 -0.77 5.89 -10.06
CA ASP A 67 -0.06 6.93 -10.77
C ASP A 67 0.34 8.03 -9.79
N SER A 68 1.57 8.55 -9.92
CA SER A 68 2.06 9.61 -9.05
C SER A 68 2.77 10.70 -9.83
N SER A 69 2.55 11.95 -9.44
CA SER A 69 3.28 13.08 -10.00
C SER A 69 3.61 14.12 -8.94
N VAL A 70 4.69 14.86 -9.17
CA VAL A 70 5.09 16.00 -8.35
C VAL A 70 5.18 17.20 -9.28
N ASN A 71 4.41 18.25 -8.99
CA ASN A 71 4.45 19.50 -9.72
C ASN A 71 4.49 20.66 -8.72
N ASN A 72 5.60 21.39 -8.69
CA ASN A 72 5.86 22.45 -7.71
C ASN A 72 5.68 21.92 -6.28
N ARG A 73 4.67 22.44 -5.55
CA ARG A 73 4.33 22.06 -4.17
C ARG A 73 3.08 21.19 -4.09
N GLU A 74 2.72 20.53 -5.18
CA GLU A 74 1.59 19.61 -5.26
C GLU A 74 2.09 18.22 -5.64
N ILE A 75 1.75 17.25 -4.80
CA ILE A 75 1.99 15.83 -5.00
C ILE A 75 0.63 15.20 -5.29
N SER A 76 0.48 14.53 -6.42
CA SER A 76 -0.75 13.80 -6.76
C SER A 76 -0.48 12.31 -6.77
N ILE A 77 -1.33 11.54 -6.12
CA ILE A 77 -1.28 10.08 -6.07
C ILE A 77 -2.69 9.57 -6.39
N GLU A 78 -2.86 8.87 -7.50
CA GLU A 78 -4.12 8.29 -7.93
C GLU A 78 -4.05 6.76 -7.84
N PHE A 79 -4.99 6.13 -7.13
CA PHE A 79 -5.07 4.68 -7.05
C PHE A 79 -5.96 4.14 -8.17
N THR A 80 -5.36 3.38 -9.07
CA THR A 80 -6.02 2.92 -10.31
C THR A 80 -6.39 1.44 -10.29
N GLY A 81 -5.89 0.67 -9.33
CA GLY A 81 -6.33 -0.72 -9.13
C GLY A 81 -5.43 -1.55 -8.23
N ILE A 82 -5.66 -2.87 -8.26
CA ILE A 82 -4.85 -3.87 -7.58
C ILE A 82 -4.17 -4.76 -8.61
N TYR A 83 -2.85 -4.91 -8.51
CA TYR A 83 -2.08 -5.85 -9.30
C TYR A 83 -2.15 -7.24 -8.67
N ILE A 84 -2.72 -8.17 -9.43
CA ILE A 84 -2.79 -9.59 -9.12
C ILE A 84 -1.73 -10.32 -9.95
N PRO A 85 -0.70 -10.93 -9.33
CA PRO A 85 0.31 -11.67 -10.07
C PRO A 85 -0.26 -12.98 -10.64
N GLU A 86 0.27 -13.41 -11.79
CA GLU A 86 -0.14 -14.65 -12.45
C GLU A 86 0.10 -15.91 -11.58
N ILE A 87 1.11 -15.86 -10.71
CA ILE A 87 1.46 -16.94 -9.79
C ILE A 87 1.18 -16.48 -8.37
N VAL A 88 0.26 -17.18 -7.73
CA VAL A 88 -0.23 -16.91 -6.39
C VAL A 88 0.53 -17.80 -5.40
N LEU A 89 1.31 -17.19 -4.51
CA LEU A 89 1.99 -17.88 -3.41
C LEU A 89 1.19 -17.66 -2.13
N PRO A 90 1.02 -18.68 -1.26
CA PRO A 90 0.23 -18.56 -0.05
C PRO A 90 0.83 -17.48 0.87
N ALA A 91 0.22 -16.32 0.83
CA ALA A 91 0.56 -15.14 1.61
C ALA A 91 -0.74 -14.42 1.94
N CYS A 92 -0.94 -14.12 3.22
CA CYS A 92 -2.09 -13.37 3.69
C CYS A 92 -1.62 -11.99 4.13
N GLY A 93 -2.20 -10.94 3.57
CA GLY A 93 -1.80 -9.58 3.87
C GLY A 93 -2.53 -8.54 3.03
N PRO A 94 -2.41 -7.25 3.39
CA PRO A 94 -2.99 -6.17 2.59
C PRO A 94 -2.26 -6.03 1.25
N ALA A 95 -2.96 -5.49 0.25
CA ALA A 95 -2.29 -4.99 -0.93
C ALA A 95 -1.47 -3.76 -0.55
N SER A 96 -0.31 -3.55 -1.16
CA SER A 96 0.57 -2.44 -0.79
C SER A 96 1.32 -1.81 -1.95
N ALA A 97 1.79 -0.58 -1.73
CA ALA A 97 2.63 0.18 -2.64
C ALA A 97 3.61 1.08 -1.87
N TYR A 98 4.72 1.43 -2.53
CA TYR A 98 5.73 2.36 -2.04
C TYR A 98 5.86 3.52 -3.02
N VAL A 99 5.37 4.69 -2.65
CA VAL A 99 5.44 5.89 -3.48
C VAL A 99 6.67 6.69 -3.11
N GLY A 100 7.70 6.65 -3.97
CA GLY A 100 8.90 7.47 -3.82
C GLY A 100 8.64 8.91 -4.28
N LEU A 101 8.80 9.87 -3.38
CA LEU A 101 8.66 11.29 -3.68
C LEU A 101 10.02 11.86 -4.10
N GLN A 102 10.18 12.12 -5.40
CA GLN A 102 11.39 12.74 -5.95
C GLN A 102 11.34 14.26 -5.77
N LEU A 103 11.46 14.72 -4.53
CA LEU A 103 11.40 16.14 -4.19
C LEU A 103 12.78 16.81 -4.34
N THR A 104 12.85 17.86 -5.17
CA THR A 104 14.07 18.63 -5.38
C THR A 104 14.29 19.73 -4.34
N ASP A 105 13.23 20.23 -3.71
CA ASP A 105 13.26 21.22 -2.62
C ASP A 105 12.68 20.57 -1.35
N ARG A 106 13.45 20.55 -0.25
CA ARG A 106 13.05 19.95 1.02
C ARG A 106 12.75 21.00 2.08
N THR A 107 12.09 22.08 1.68
CA THR A 107 11.71 23.16 2.61
C THR A 107 10.24 23.53 2.47
N GLY A 108 9.59 23.84 3.60
CA GLY A 108 8.20 24.28 3.63
C GLY A 108 7.19 23.16 3.41
N THR A 109 5.97 23.54 3.01
CA THR A 109 4.84 22.60 2.89
C THR A 109 4.60 22.19 1.44
N TYR A 110 4.26 20.91 1.25
CA TYR A 110 3.69 20.35 0.05
C TYR A 110 2.27 19.88 0.32
N ASN A 111 1.35 20.14 -0.59
CA ASN A 111 0.01 19.55 -0.58
C ASN A 111 0.08 18.19 -1.25
N ILE A 112 -0.46 17.17 -0.60
CA ILE A 112 -0.64 15.85 -1.17
C ILE A 112 -2.12 15.65 -1.47
N ARG A 113 -2.43 15.37 -2.74
CA ARG A 113 -3.74 14.92 -3.20
C ARG A 113 -3.69 13.41 -3.40
N PHE A 114 -4.52 12.68 -2.67
CA PHE A 114 -4.80 11.28 -2.93
C PHE A 114 -6.17 11.17 -3.61
N GLU A 115 -6.21 10.57 -4.79
CA GLU A 115 -7.45 10.22 -5.46
C GLU A 115 -7.70 8.71 -5.30
N ASN A 116 -8.79 8.38 -4.62
CA ASN A 116 -9.24 7.01 -4.44
C ASN A 116 -10.71 6.94 -4.86
N GLN A 117 -11.06 6.11 -5.84
CA GLN A 117 -12.46 5.92 -6.27
C GLN A 117 -13.12 7.20 -6.83
N GLY A 118 -12.33 8.11 -7.40
CA GLY A 118 -12.80 9.45 -7.79
C GLY A 118 -13.14 10.36 -6.60
N ILE A 119 -12.79 9.95 -5.37
CA ILE A 119 -12.90 10.76 -4.15
C ILE A 119 -11.51 11.33 -3.86
N GLU A 120 -11.47 12.66 -3.75
CA GLU A 120 -10.27 13.40 -3.40
C GLU A 120 -10.06 13.42 -1.88
N ASN A 121 -8.83 13.16 -1.45
CA ASN A 121 -8.36 13.26 -0.07
C ASN A 121 -7.09 14.11 -0.05
N THR A 122 -6.91 14.90 0.99
CA THR A 122 -5.79 15.84 1.09
C THR A 122 -5.01 15.66 2.38
N ALA A 123 -3.69 15.73 2.25
CA ALA A 123 -2.74 15.80 3.35
C ALA A 123 -1.68 16.87 3.07
N GLU A 124 -0.90 17.19 4.08
CA GLU A 124 0.25 18.06 3.97
C GLU A 124 1.53 17.31 4.33
N LEU A 125 2.58 17.59 3.59
CA LEU A 125 3.94 17.15 3.88
C LEU A 125 4.76 18.38 4.26
N VAL A 126 5.07 18.51 5.55
CA VAL A 126 5.73 19.67 6.12
C VAL A 126 7.20 19.36 6.34
N PHE A 127 8.07 20.06 5.62
CA PHE A 127 9.51 20.00 5.79
C PHE A 127 10.03 21.16 6.63
N ASN A 128 10.94 20.82 7.55
CA ASN A 128 11.90 21.75 8.10
C ASN A 128 13.32 21.15 8.00
N ASP A 129 14.30 21.86 8.54
CA ASP A 129 15.71 21.48 8.43
C ASP A 129 16.05 20.13 9.10
N GLU A 130 15.21 19.62 10.00
CA GLU A 130 15.48 18.43 10.82
C GLU A 130 14.51 17.27 10.57
N MET A 131 13.30 17.55 10.09
CA MET A 131 12.23 16.57 9.98
C MET A 131 11.25 16.85 8.85
N CYS A 132 10.60 15.78 8.45
CA CYS A 132 9.47 15.77 7.53
C CYS A 132 8.26 15.18 8.26
N ILE A 133 7.13 15.90 8.25
CA ILE A 133 5.89 15.49 8.93
C ILE A 133 4.80 15.30 7.89
N LEU A 134 4.12 14.16 7.95
CA LEU A 134 2.90 13.91 7.19
C LEU A 134 1.70 14.27 8.07
N GLU A 135 0.87 15.23 7.65
CA GLU A 135 -0.28 15.71 8.39
C GLU A 135 -1.59 15.51 7.61
N THR A 136 -2.59 14.96 8.28
CA THR A 136 -3.91 14.73 7.71
C THR A 136 -4.71 16.02 7.71
N VAL A 137 -5.24 16.41 6.55
CA VAL A 137 -6.10 17.60 6.42
C VAL A 137 -7.56 17.20 6.24
N ASN A 138 -7.84 16.39 5.22
CA ASN A 138 -9.21 15.95 4.92
C ASN A 138 -9.18 14.58 4.24
N THR A 139 -9.83 13.60 4.85
CA THR A 139 -9.78 12.20 4.40
C THR A 139 -11.14 11.56 4.56
N THR A 140 -11.59 10.89 3.50
CA THR A 140 -12.84 10.10 3.46
C THR A 140 -12.52 8.61 3.36
N ASN A 141 -11.74 8.21 2.34
CA ASN A 141 -11.43 6.81 2.02
C ASN A 141 -9.92 6.56 1.84
N VAL A 142 -9.10 7.50 2.32
CA VAL A 142 -7.65 7.38 2.46
C VAL A 142 -7.29 7.81 3.87
N THR A 143 -6.99 6.87 4.76
CA THR A 143 -6.51 7.20 6.10
C THR A 143 -5.04 7.61 6.03
N VAL A 144 -4.74 8.87 6.30
CA VAL A 144 -3.35 9.32 6.45
C VAL A 144 -2.99 9.26 7.92
N LEU A 145 -1.97 8.47 8.28
CA LEU A 145 -1.46 8.45 9.65
C LEU A 145 -0.45 9.57 9.81
N LYS A 146 -0.66 10.40 10.83
CA LYS A 146 0.33 11.41 11.21
C LYS A 146 1.63 10.71 11.59
N ASP A 147 2.71 11.08 10.93
CA ASP A 147 4.02 10.46 11.11
C ASP A 147 5.14 11.49 10.95
N THR A 148 6.28 11.23 11.57
CA THR A 148 7.45 12.12 11.56
C THR A 148 8.69 11.33 11.17
N LEU A 149 9.33 11.76 10.09
CA LEU A 149 10.61 11.25 9.63
C LEU A 149 11.70 12.27 9.97
N TYR A 150 12.71 11.84 10.73
CA TYR A 150 13.89 12.66 11.02
C TYR A 150 14.89 12.56 9.87
N LEU A 151 15.31 13.71 9.36
CA LEU A 151 16.32 13.85 8.32
C LEU A 151 17.71 13.75 8.97
N LYS A 152 18.68 13.15 8.28
CA LYS A 152 20.05 12.93 8.80
C LYS A 152 21.02 14.01 8.35
#